data_AF-A0A8S9HJM4-F1
#
_entry.id   AF-A0A8S9HJM4-F1
#
_cell.length_a   1.000
_cell.length_b   1.000
_cell.length_c   1.000
_cell.angle_alpha   90.00
_cell.angle_beta   90.00
_cell.angle_gamma   90.00
#
_symmetry.space_group_name_H-M   'P 1'
#
loop_
_entity.id
_entity.type
_entity.pdbx_description
1 polymer ?
#
loop_
_entity_poly.entity_id
_entity_poly.type
_entity_poly.pdbx_seq_one_letter_code
_entity_poly.pdbx_strand_id
1 'polypeptide(L)'
;MVRIGGGVYPVIKEPDYLVNGEFRVDKGVSPKMLNCLMYKLCYYRFGELVTEYGKPKGYDRARGVEIGNKDIKLEHLEEAYTTSNWIVRIYRVKPPTN
;
A
#
# COMPACT_ATOMS: atom_id res chain seq x y z
N MET A 1 -2.74 -4.18 13.42
CA MET A 1 -3.25 -5.19 12.46
C MET A 1 -2.36 -6.42 12.43
N VAL A 2 -1.09 -6.31 12.04
CA VAL A 2 -0.14 -7.44 11.92
C VAL A 2 -0.01 -8.25 13.23
N ARG A 3 0.22 -7.59 14.37
CA ARG A 3 0.33 -8.28 15.68
C ARG A 3 -0.94 -9.04 16.09
N ILE A 4 -2.12 -8.49 15.81
CA ILE A 4 -3.41 -9.14 16.16
C ILE A 4 -3.60 -10.39 15.30
N GLY A 5 -3.39 -10.29 13.98
CA GLY A 5 -3.48 -11.44 13.08
C GLY A 5 -2.41 -12.50 13.37
N GLY A 6 -1.18 -12.06 13.66
CA GLY A 6 -0.05 -12.93 13.99
C GLY A 6 -0.19 -13.66 15.33
N GLY A 7 -1.00 -13.14 16.25
CA GLY A 7 -1.31 -13.84 17.50
C GLY A 7 -2.15 -15.10 17.31
N VAL A 8 -2.94 -15.17 16.22
CA VAL A 8 -3.78 -16.33 15.89
C VAL A 8 -3.16 -17.18 14.79
N TYR A 9 -2.57 -16.54 13.77
CA TYR A 9 -2.04 -17.21 12.59
C TYR A 9 -0.52 -17.00 12.49
N PRO A 10 0.31 -18.05 12.71
CA PRO A 10 1.77 -17.94 12.78
C PRO A 10 2.45 -17.62 11.43
N VAL A 11 1.69 -17.65 10.33
CA VAL A 11 2.15 -17.21 9.00
C VAL A 11 2.35 -15.69 8.91
N ILE A 12 1.73 -14.92 9.81
CA ILE A 12 1.87 -13.47 9.86
C ILE A 12 2.94 -13.13 10.91
N LYS A 13 4.13 -12.77 10.43
CA LYS A 13 5.26 -12.38 11.29
C LYS A 13 5.58 -10.90 11.10
N GLU A 14 5.61 -10.14 12.19
CA GLU A 14 5.92 -8.70 12.15
C GLU A 14 7.30 -8.38 11.55
N PRO A 15 8.38 -9.12 11.87
CA PRO A 15 9.70 -8.86 11.30
C PRO A 15 9.72 -8.87 9.77
N ASP A 16 8.87 -9.68 9.13
CA ASP A 16 8.82 -9.77 7.66
C ASP A 16 8.41 -8.45 6.99
N TYR A 17 7.74 -7.55 7.72
CA TYR A 17 7.29 -6.25 7.21
C TYR A 17 8.31 -5.13 7.43
N LEU A 18 9.32 -5.36 8.27
CA LEU A 18 10.32 -4.37 8.67
C LEU A 18 11.62 -4.56 7.89
N VAL A 19 12.41 -3.50 7.77
CA VAL A 19 13.76 -3.53 7.20
C VAL A 19 14.71 -2.96 8.23
N ASN A 20 15.63 -3.80 8.73
CA ASN A 20 16.50 -3.46 9.87
C ASN A 20 15.73 -2.97 11.11
N GLY A 21 14.53 -3.50 11.34
CA GLY A 21 13.65 -3.08 12.43
C GLY A 21 12.88 -1.78 12.17
N GLU A 22 13.11 -1.11 11.04
CA GLU A 22 12.40 0.11 10.67
C GLU A 22 11.22 -0.18 9.73
N PHE A 23 10.15 0.57 9.93
CA PHE A 23 9.00 0.57 9.04
C PHE A 23 9.24 1.58 7.91
N ARG A 24 9.33 1.08 6.67
CA ARG A 24 9.63 1.90 5.49
C ARG A 24 8.59 1.65 4.40
N VAL A 25 8.37 2.66 3.55
CA VAL A 25 7.55 2.55 2.32
C VAL A 25 8.22 3.13 1.08
N ASP A 26 9.48 3.54 1.23
CA ASP A 26 10.35 3.99 0.15
C ASP A 26 10.86 2.81 -0.67
N LYS A 27 11.84 3.02 -1.55
CA LYS A 27 12.44 1.95 -2.37
C LYS A 27 13.09 0.82 -1.56
N GLY A 28 13.42 1.06 -0.29
CA GLY A 28 14.03 0.08 0.61
C GLY A 28 13.02 -0.70 1.45
N VAL A 29 11.72 -0.59 1.16
CA VAL A 29 10.64 -1.34 1.81
C VAL A 29 10.79 -2.85 1.61
N SER A 30 10.32 -3.63 2.60
CA SER A 30 10.34 -5.10 2.51
C SER A 30 9.43 -5.62 1.39
N PRO A 31 9.81 -6.72 0.70
CA PRO A 31 8.95 -7.33 -0.32
C PRO A 31 7.59 -7.77 0.22
N LYS A 32 7.51 -8.16 1.50
CA LYS A 32 6.26 -8.55 2.16
C LYS A 32 5.32 -7.37 2.32
N MET A 33 5.85 -6.19 2.68
CA MET A 33 5.08 -4.97 2.81
C MET A 33 4.59 -4.45 1.45
N LEU A 34 5.43 -4.47 0.41
CA LEU A 34 5.00 -4.09 -0.96
C LEU A 34 3.86 -4.95 -1.48
N ASN A 35 3.92 -6.25 -1.19
CA ASN A 35 2.91 -7.20 -1.68
C ASN A 35 1.68 -7.30 -0.79
N CYS A 36 1.66 -6.65 0.38
CA CYS A 36 0.52 -6.73 1.27
C CYS A 36 -0.70 -6.02 0.65
N LEU A 37 -1.89 -6.56 0.95
CA LEU A 37 -3.14 -6.03 0.42
C LEU A 37 -3.33 -4.56 0.78
N MET A 38 -3.03 -4.18 2.03
CA MET A 38 -3.17 -2.80 2.50
C MET A 38 -2.33 -1.82 1.69
N TYR A 39 -1.05 -2.14 1.42
CA TYR A 39 -0.17 -1.29 0.63
C TYR A 39 -0.72 -1.10 -0.78
N LYS A 40 -1.13 -2.20 -1.43
CA LYS A 40 -1.69 -2.16 -2.78
C LYS A 40 -2.96 -1.30 -2.86
N LEU A 41 -3.86 -1.42 -1.88
CA LEU A 41 -5.11 -0.65 -1.86
C LEU A 41 -4.92 0.82 -1.51
N CYS A 42 -4.00 1.17 -0.59
CA CYS A 42 -3.75 2.58 -0.29
C CYS A 42 -3.06 3.29 -1.45
N TYR A 43 -2.08 2.65 -2.09
CA TYR A 43 -1.23 3.27 -3.12
C TYR A 43 -1.61 2.97 -4.56
N TYR A 44 -2.72 2.27 -4.82
CA TYR A 44 -3.22 2.03 -6.18
C TYR A 44 -3.34 3.37 -6.95
N ARG A 45 -2.66 3.49 -8.10
CA ARG A 45 -2.58 4.73 -8.92
C ARG A 45 -2.00 5.96 -8.22
N PHE A 46 -1.47 5.83 -7.00
CA PHE A 46 -0.88 6.95 -6.27
C PHE A 46 0.43 7.43 -6.89
N GLY A 47 1.15 6.54 -7.58
CA GLY A 47 2.39 6.86 -8.30
C GLY A 47 2.25 7.88 -9.43
N GLU A 48 1.03 8.14 -9.90
CA GLU A 48 0.73 9.11 -10.96
C GLU A 48 0.43 10.51 -10.40
N LEU A 49 0.13 10.59 -9.10
CA LEU A 49 -0.39 11.79 -8.44
C LEU A 49 0.75 12.67 -7.91
N VAL A 50 0.62 13.98 -8.12
CA VAL A 50 1.51 14.99 -7.54
C VAL A 50 0.81 15.53 -6.29
N THR A 51 1.27 15.11 -5.11
CA THR A 51 0.67 15.50 -3.82
C THR A 51 1.18 16.85 -3.33
N GLU A 52 2.38 17.25 -3.74
CA GLU A 52 3.07 18.44 -3.26
C GLU A 52 3.91 19.05 -4.39
N TYR A 53 3.88 20.37 -4.50
CA TYR A 53 4.66 21.09 -5.49
C TYR A 53 6.16 20.94 -5.21
N GLY A 54 6.96 20.64 -6.24
CA GLY A 54 8.40 20.43 -6.12
C GLY A 54 8.82 19.06 -5.60
N LYS A 55 7.87 18.15 -5.32
CA LYS A 55 8.14 16.75 -4.95
C LYS A 55 7.88 15.81 -6.14
N PRO A 56 8.54 14.63 -6.17
CA PRO A 56 8.26 13.63 -7.20
C PRO A 56 6.82 13.10 -7.11
N LYS A 57 6.31 12.54 -8.20
CA LYS A 57 5.00 11.86 -8.21
C LYS A 57 5.01 10.67 -7.26
N GLY A 58 3.90 10.43 -6.55
CA GLY A 58 3.81 9.39 -5.53
C GLY A 58 4.56 9.72 -4.24
N TYR A 59 4.72 11.00 -3.92
CA TYR A 59 5.26 11.43 -2.64
C TYR A 59 4.21 11.31 -1.54
N ASP A 60 4.47 10.48 -0.54
CA ASP A 60 3.62 10.36 0.63
C ASP A 60 3.95 11.47 1.63
N ARG A 61 3.04 12.43 1.76
CA ARG A 61 3.19 13.60 2.64
C ARG A 61 3.21 13.23 4.13
N ALA A 62 2.50 12.19 4.55
CA ALA A 62 2.45 11.79 5.94
C ALA A 62 3.74 11.08 6.38
N ARG A 63 4.40 10.40 5.44
CA ARG A 63 5.65 9.66 5.69
C ARG A 63 6.91 10.40 5.21
N GLY A 64 6.75 11.46 4.44
CA GLY A 64 7.86 12.28 3.94
C GLY A 64 8.74 11.59 2.91
N VAL A 65 8.26 10.53 2.25
CA VAL A 65 9.04 9.70 1.32
C VAL A 65 8.32 9.45 0.00
N GLU A 66 9.09 9.22 -1.07
CA GLU A 66 8.57 8.70 -2.33
C GLU A 66 8.29 7.21 -2.20
N ILE A 67 7.12 6.75 -2.66
CA ILE A 67 6.74 5.33 -2.57
C ILE A 67 7.67 4.41 -3.39
N GLY A 68 7.94 3.23 -2.85
CA GLY A 68 8.82 2.23 -3.47
C GLY A 68 8.26 1.59 -4.74
N ASN A 69 6.95 1.28 -4.80
CA ASN A 69 6.31 0.72 -5.99
C ASN A 69 5.17 1.62 -6.49
N LYS A 70 5.31 2.10 -7.73
CA LYS A 70 4.33 2.96 -8.39
C LYS A 70 3.37 2.20 -9.31
N ASP A 71 3.77 1.04 -9.82
CA ASP A 71 2.92 0.21 -10.69
C ASP A 71 2.25 -0.89 -9.84
N ILE A 72 1.02 -0.64 -9.43
CA ILE A 72 0.22 -1.55 -8.63
C ILE A 72 -0.98 -1.99 -9.47
N LYS A 73 -1.09 -3.30 -9.68
CA LYS A 73 -2.22 -3.92 -10.39
C LYS A 73 -3.06 -4.72 -9.40
N LEU A 74 -4.39 -4.59 -9.53
CA LEU A 74 -5.37 -5.29 -8.71
C LEU A 74 -6.07 -6.35 -9.56
N GLU A 75 -5.88 -7.61 -9.20
CA GLU A 75 -6.45 -8.75 -9.93
C GLU A 75 -7.90 -8.98 -9.51
N HIS A 76 -8.13 -9.25 -8.23
CA HIS A 76 -9.45 -9.60 -7.67
C HIS A 76 -10.27 -8.41 -7.14
N LEU A 77 -9.72 -7.20 -7.17
CA LEU A 77 -10.35 -5.98 -6.66
C LEU A 77 -10.38 -4.91 -7.74
N GLU A 78 -11.38 -4.05 -7.68
CA GLU A 78 -11.49 -2.85 -8.53
C GLU A 78 -11.81 -1.61 -7.68
N GLU A 79 -11.31 -0.46 -8.11
CA GLU A 79 -11.61 0.83 -7.48
C GLU A 79 -13.07 1.19 -7.77
N ALA A 80 -13.90 1.23 -6.73
CA ALA A 80 -15.32 1.57 -6.85
C ALA A 80 -15.56 3.08 -6.66
N TYR A 81 -14.84 3.68 -5.71
CA TYR A 81 -14.93 5.12 -5.44
C TYR A 81 -13.68 5.62 -4.70
N THR A 82 -13.22 6.82 -5.03
CA THR A 82 -12.16 7.52 -4.28
C THR A 82 -12.58 8.97 -4.08
N THR A 83 -12.43 9.50 -2.86
CA THR A 83 -12.78 10.89 -2.56
C THR A 83 -11.84 11.88 -3.25
N SER A 84 -12.28 13.13 -3.41
CA SER A 84 -11.51 14.19 -4.08
C SER A 84 -10.10 14.38 -3.51
N ASN A 85 -9.98 14.36 -2.19
CA ASN A 85 -8.72 14.51 -1.47
C ASN A 85 -8.03 13.16 -1.16
N TRP A 86 -8.53 12.04 -1.71
CA TRP A 86 -7.97 10.70 -1.57
C TRP A 86 -7.82 10.22 -0.12
N ILE A 87 -8.66 10.75 0.78
CA ILE A 87 -8.71 10.35 2.20
C ILE A 87 -9.40 8.99 2.35
N VAL A 88 -10.41 8.73 1.52
CA VAL A 88 -11.22 7.50 1.57
C VAL A 88 -11.23 6.87 0.18
N ARG A 89 -10.94 5.56 0.16
CA ARG A 89 -10.92 4.74 -1.05
C ARG A 89 -11.75 3.49 -0.81
N ILE A 90 -12.70 3.24 -1.69
CA ILE A 90 -13.65 2.13 -1.62
C ILE A 90 -13.34 1.21 -2.79
N TYR A 91 -13.11 -0.05 -2.46
CA TYR A 91 -12.81 -1.11 -3.43
C TYR A 91 -13.93 -2.15 -3.44
N ARG A 92 -14.24 -2.64 -4.62
CA ARG A 92 -15.19 -3.74 -4.82
C ARG A 92 -14.43 -5.02 -5.14
N VAL A 93 -14.91 -6.13 -4.58
CA VAL A 93 -14.44 -7.48 -4.91
C VAL A 93 -15.06 -7.90 -6.24
N LYS A 94 -14.21 -8.26 -7.20
CA LYS A 94 -14.65 -8.79 -8.49
C LYS A 94 -15.29 -10.17 -8.32
N PRO A 95 -16.25 -10.55 -9.17
CA PRO A 95 -16.74 -11.93 -9.18
C PRO A 95 -15.58 -12.90 -9.48
N PRO A 96 -15.67 -14.16 -9.01
CA PRO A 96 -14.67 -15.17 -9.32
C PRO A 96 -14.56 -15.33 -10.85
N THR A 97 -13.33 -15.47 -11.33
CA THR A 97 -13.07 -15.76 -12.75
C THR A 97 -13.55 -17.19 -13.04
N ASN A 98 -14.42 -17.36 -14.04
CA ASN A 98 -14.83 -18.66 -14.55
C ASN A 98 -13.71 -19.36 -15.30
#